data_AF-A0A1F2UB41-F1
#
_entry.id   AF-A0A1F2UB41-F1
#
_cell.length_a   1.000
_cell.length_b   1.000
_cell.length_c   1.000
_cell.angle_alpha   90.00
_cell.angle_beta   90.00
_cell.angle_gamma   90.00
#
_symmetry.space_group_name_H-M   'P 1'
#
loop_
_entity.id
_entity.type
_entity.pdbx_description
1 polymer ?
#
loop_
_entity_poly.entity_id
_entity_poly.type
_entity_poly.pdbx_seq_one_letter_code
_entity_poly.pdbx_strand_id
1 'polypeptide(L)'
;MKEEQMGTHPTFARAALGGFVATLVMTGMMYLVAPMMGLRMDIAAMLGSMLGGSWTAGLMMHSVNRSVIFPAIYVYALYAHLPGSPAVRGTVWGVVLWLVAQTVVMPMMGAGLFSSAMGGVMAAMGSLIGHVLYGSLLGIIASAPEPRVAHA
;
A
#
# COMPACT_ATOMS: atom_id res chain seq x y z
N MET A 1 -30.49 -17.44 6.46
CA MET A 1 -29.40 -17.09 5.52
C MET A 1 -28.47 -16.08 6.19
N LYS A 2 -27.44 -16.55 6.90
CA LYS A 2 -26.42 -15.70 7.55
C LYS A 2 -25.02 -16.36 7.54
N GLU A 3 -24.81 -17.32 6.64
CA GLU A 3 -23.57 -18.12 6.60
C GLU A 3 -22.71 -17.86 5.35
N GLU A 4 -23.16 -17.06 4.40
CA GLU A 4 -22.30 -16.65 3.28
C GLU A 4 -21.43 -15.46 3.70
N GLN A 5 -20.10 -15.64 3.59
CA GLN A 5 -19.03 -14.66 3.79
C GLN A 5 -18.33 -14.65 5.16
N MET A 6 -18.13 -15.81 5.79
CA MET A 6 -16.91 -16.01 6.59
C MET A 6 -15.74 -16.22 5.63
N GLY A 7 -15.25 -15.13 5.02
CA GLY A 7 -13.99 -15.17 4.27
C GLY A 7 -12.90 -15.74 5.17
N THR A 8 -12.21 -16.78 4.71
CA THR A 8 -11.12 -17.41 5.47
C THR A 8 -10.08 -16.34 5.80
N HIS A 9 -9.67 -16.32 7.07
CA HIS A 9 -8.68 -15.37 7.53
C HIS A 9 -7.39 -15.54 6.71
N PRO A 10 -6.87 -14.48 6.06
CA PRO A 10 -5.74 -14.61 5.15
C PRO A 10 -4.49 -15.01 5.92
N THR A 11 -3.64 -15.80 5.29
CA THR A 11 -2.32 -16.11 5.82
C THR A 11 -1.37 -14.94 5.57
N PHE A 12 -0.37 -14.79 6.44
CA PHE A 12 0.66 -13.76 6.26
C PHE A 12 1.40 -13.91 4.93
N ALA A 13 1.72 -15.12 4.49
CA ALA A 13 2.43 -15.35 3.23
C ALA A 13 1.66 -14.79 2.02
N ARG A 14 0.33 -14.99 1.95
CA ARG A 14 -0.50 -14.43 0.88
C ARG A 14 -0.61 -12.92 0.98
N ALA A 15 -0.70 -12.38 2.20
CA ALA A 15 -0.70 -10.93 2.40
C ALA A 15 0.64 -10.30 2.02
N ALA A 16 1.77 -10.92 2.35
CA ALA A 16 3.09 -10.45 1.96
C ALA A 16 3.26 -10.48 0.44
N LEU A 17 2.81 -11.55 -0.23
CA LEU A 17 2.75 -11.60 -1.70
C LEU A 17 1.88 -10.48 -2.27
N GLY A 18 0.69 -10.27 -1.70
CA GLY A 18 -0.22 -9.19 -2.09
C GLY A 18 0.43 -7.82 -1.94
N GLY A 19 1.09 -7.56 -0.81
CA GLY A 19 1.83 -6.33 -0.55
C GLY A 19 3.00 -6.13 -1.50
N PHE A 20 3.72 -7.20 -1.84
CA PHE A 20 4.82 -7.15 -2.81
C PHE A 20 4.33 -6.81 -4.22
N VAL A 21 3.32 -7.52 -4.74
CA VAL A 21 2.72 -7.24 -6.06
C VAL A 21 2.17 -5.82 -6.11
N ALA A 22 1.45 -5.41 -5.08
CA ALA A 22 0.91 -4.07 -4.94
C ALA A 22 2.02 -2.99 -4.88
N THR A 23 3.17 -3.30 -4.28
CA THR A 23 4.34 -2.42 -4.26
C THR A 23 4.89 -2.22 -5.66
N LEU A 24 5.08 -3.29 -6.43
CA LEU A 24 5.54 -3.20 -7.82
C LEU A 24 4.60 -2.34 -8.68
N VAL A 25 3.29 -2.54 -8.56
CA VAL A 25 2.29 -1.74 -9.28
C VAL A 25 2.39 -0.26 -8.93
N MET A 26 2.45 0.07 -7.64
CA MET A 26 2.53 1.48 -7.22
C MET A 26 3.91 2.10 -7.52
N THR A 27 5.00 1.34 -7.50
CA THR A 27 6.31 1.80 -7.98
C THR A 27 6.26 2.10 -9.48
N GLY A 28 5.59 1.26 -10.27
CA GLY A 28 5.32 1.52 -11.68
C GLY A 28 4.51 2.80 -11.88
N MET A 29 3.44 3.02 -11.09
CA MET A 29 2.67 4.27 -11.12
C MET A 29 3.53 5.50 -10.82
N MET A 30 4.45 5.40 -9.86
CA MET A 30 5.35 6.50 -9.49
C MET A 30 6.32 6.86 -10.62
N TYR A 31 6.94 5.87 -11.26
CA TYR A 31 7.96 6.13 -12.29
C TYR A 31 7.40 6.32 -13.69
N LEU A 32 6.23 5.75 -14.01
CA LEU A 32 5.65 5.78 -15.34
C LEU A 32 4.49 6.76 -15.46
N VAL A 33 3.64 6.86 -14.42
CA VAL A 33 2.39 7.64 -14.49
C VAL A 33 2.52 9.03 -13.88
N ALA A 34 3.16 9.17 -12.72
CA ALA A 34 3.31 10.47 -12.07
C ALA A 34 4.01 11.53 -12.97
N PRO A 35 5.06 11.20 -13.76
CA PRO A 35 5.69 12.17 -14.65
C PRO A 35 4.76 12.69 -15.75
N MET A 36 3.80 11.87 -16.21
CA MET A 36 2.79 12.30 -17.18
C MET A 36 1.82 13.34 -16.61
N MET A 37 1.70 13.40 -15.28
CA MET A 37 0.95 14.41 -14.54
C MET A 37 1.82 15.62 -14.15
N GLY A 38 3.07 15.70 -14.62
CA GLY A 38 4.01 16.75 -14.22
C GLY A 38 4.56 16.59 -12.80
N LEU A 39 4.32 15.44 -12.15
CA LEU A 39 4.81 15.14 -10.81
C LEU A 39 6.13 14.39 -10.90
N ARG A 40 7.14 14.87 -10.16
CA ARG A 40 8.41 14.17 -9.95
C ARG A 40 8.59 13.93 -8.46
N MET A 41 8.29 12.73 -8.02
CA MET A 41 8.46 12.29 -6.64
C MET A 41 9.31 11.03 -6.63
N ASP A 42 10.55 11.15 -6.15
CA ASP A 42 11.39 9.99 -5.89
C ASP A 42 11.33 9.66 -4.39
N ILE A 43 10.39 8.77 -4.04
CA ILE A 43 10.17 8.37 -2.64
C ILE A 43 11.42 7.68 -2.06
N ALA A 44 12.19 6.96 -2.89
CA ALA A 44 13.42 6.31 -2.43
C ALA A 44 14.49 7.35 -2.09
N ALA A 45 14.65 8.39 -2.90
CA ALA A 45 15.53 9.52 -2.58
C ALA A 45 15.07 10.27 -1.33
N MET A 46 13.77 10.56 -1.22
CA MET A 46 13.20 11.28 -0.06
C MET A 46 13.43 10.51 1.25
N LEU A 47 13.06 9.22 1.29
CA LEU A 47 13.31 8.38 2.46
C LEU A 47 14.81 8.16 2.69
N GLY A 48 15.59 8.02 1.62
CA GLY A 48 17.04 7.86 1.69
C GLY A 48 17.71 9.06 2.38
N SER A 49 17.23 10.28 2.12
CA SER A 49 17.74 11.49 2.79
C SER A 49 17.59 11.45 4.31
N MET A 50 16.55 10.79 4.81
CA MET A 50 16.33 10.57 6.25
C MET A 50 17.19 9.44 6.83
N LEU A 51 17.68 8.53 5.98
CA LEU A 51 18.49 7.36 6.34
C LEU A 51 19.98 7.55 6.04
N GLY A 52 20.47 8.80 6.07
CA GLY A 52 21.88 9.13 5.84
C GLY A 52 22.26 9.32 4.36
N GLY A 53 21.29 9.57 3.48
CA GLY A 53 21.50 9.92 2.07
C GLY A 53 21.51 8.74 1.10
N SER A 54 21.28 7.50 1.57
CA SER A 54 21.31 6.31 0.71
C SER A 54 19.97 6.08 0.01
N TRP A 55 19.94 6.25 -1.31
CA TRP A 55 18.77 5.93 -2.13
C TRP A 55 18.34 4.47 -1.99
N THR A 56 19.30 3.54 -1.96
CA THR A 56 19.04 2.11 -1.77
C THR A 56 18.41 1.83 -0.41
N ALA A 57 18.84 2.52 0.65
CA ALA A 57 18.24 2.38 1.97
C ALA A 57 16.78 2.87 1.97
N GLY A 58 16.49 4.00 1.31
CA GLY A 58 15.14 4.50 1.14
C GLY A 58 14.23 3.56 0.35
N LEU A 59 14.73 2.98 -0.74
CA LEU A 59 14.00 1.97 -1.52
C LEU A 59 13.72 0.70 -0.68
N MET A 60 14.71 0.24 0.09
CA MET A 60 14.56 -0.92 0.97
C MET A 60 13.51 -0.65 2.05
N MET A 61 13.56 0.51 2.71
CA MET A 61 12.56 0.91 3.70
C MET A 61 11.16 0.95 3.09
N HIS A 62 11.00 1.56 1.91
CA HIS A 62 9.72 1.61 1.22
C HIS A 62 9.20 0.21 0.90
N SER A 63 10.08 -0.66 0.39
CA SER A 63 9.72 -2.01 -0.06
C SER A 63 9.36 -2.93 1.12
N VAL A 64 10.13 -2.87 2.21
CA VAL A 64 9.90 -3.67 3.43
C VAL A 64 8.62 -3.23 4.13
N ASN A 65 8.41 -1.92 4.30
CA ASN A 65 7.18 -1.42 4.91
C ASN A 65 5.94 -1.92 4.17
N ARG A 66 5.99 -1.90 2.83
CA ARG A 66 4.83 -2.25 1.99
C ARG A 66 4.68 -3.73 1.68
N SER A 67 5.73 -4.54 1.82
CA SER A 67 5.64 -5.99 1.54
C SER A 67 5.58 -6.85 2.80
N VAL A 68 5.98 -6.30 3.95
CA VAL A 68 6.08 -7.07 5.21
C VAL A 68 5.27 -6.42 6.32
N ILE A 69 5.60 -5.17 6.68
CA ILE A 69 5.03 -4.52 7.88
C ILE A 69 3.54 -4.25 7.70
N PHE A 70 3.14 -3.57 6.63
CA PHE A 70 1.74 -3.23 6.39
C PHE A 70 0.86 -4.47 6.14
N PRO A 71 1.31 -5.50 5.40
CA PRO A 71 0.60 -6.76 5.34
C PRO A 71 0.45 -7.47 6.70
N ALA A 72 1.47 -7.44 7.56
CA ALA A 72 1.38 -8.01 8.90
C ALA A 72 0.32 -7.29 9.74
N ILE A 73 0.31 -5.95 9.75
CA ILE A 73 -0.70 -5.15 10.45
C ILE A 73 -2.10 -5.46 9.89
N TYR A 74 -2.23 -5.50 8.56
CA TYR A 74 -3.49 -5.82 7.89
C TYR A 74 -4.05 -7.17 8.35
N VAL A 75 -3.23 -8.23 8.33
CA VAL A 75 -3.66 -9.57 8.73
C VAL A 75 -3.93 -9.65 10.23
N TYR A 76 -2.96 -9.29 11.07
CA TYR A 76 -3.01 -9.63 12.49
C TYR A 76 -3.86 -8.69 13.33
N ALA A 77 -3.98 -7.42 12.95
CA ALA A 77 -4.70 -6.42 13.75
C ALA A 77 -6.04 -6.01 13.14
N LEU A 78 -6.11 -5.89 11.81
CA LEU A 78 -7.22 -5.17 11.16
C LEU A 78 -8.21 -6.08 10.44
N TYR A 79 -7.78 -7.19 9.85
CA TYR A 79 -8.61 -7.97 8.93
C TYR A 79 -9.97 -8.37 9.52
N ALA A 80 -9.99 -8.80 10.79
CA ALA A 80 -11.21 -9.22 11.49
C ALA A 80 -12.21 -8.07 11.75
N HIS A 81 -11.74 -6.82 11.76
CA HIS A 81 -12.52 -5.64 12.12
C HIS A 81 -12.99 -4.84 10.88
N LEU A 82 -12.41 -5.10 9.72
CA LEU A 82 -12.71 -4.36 8.49
C LEU A 82 -13.98 -4.91 7.81
N PRO A 83 -14.93 -4.05 7.41
CA PRO A 83 -16.17 -4.49 6.78
C PRO A 83 -16.00 -4.84 5.30
N GLY A 84 -16.94 -5.62 4.76
CA GLY A 84 -17.09 -5.85 3.34
C GLY A 84 -16.19 -6.94 2.75
N SER A 85 -16.12 -6.95 1.41
CA SER A 85 -15.36 -7.92 0.63
C SER A 85 -13.85 -7.73 0.80
N PRO A 86 -13.02 -8.74 0.45
CA PRO A 86 -11.56 -8.62 0.55
C PRO A 86 -10.97 -7.37 -0.10
N ALA A 87 -11.48 -7.00 -1.28
CA ALA A 87 -11.07 -5.79 -1.97
C ALA A 87 -11.39 -4.54 -1.13
N VAL A 88 -12.62 -4.43 -0.61
CA VAL A 88 -13.06 -3.29 0.22
C VAL A 88 -12.22 -3.18 1.49
N ARG A 89 -11.99 -4.29 2.21
CA ARG A 89 -11.13 -4.30 3.41
C ARG A 89 -9.74 -3.77 3.10
N GLY A 90 -9.15 -4.28 2.01
CA GLY A 90 -7.87 -3.82 1.50
C GLY A 90 -7.88 -2.33 1.14
N THR A 91 -8.91 -1.85 0.43
CA THR A 91 -9.06 -0.43 0.06
C THR A 91 -9.12 0.47 1.29
N VAL A 92 -9.93 0.11 2.31
CA VAL A 92 -10.03 0.86 3.56
C VAL A 92 -8.66 0.98 4.22
N TRP A 93 -7.90 -0.12 4.29
CA TRP A 93 -6.54 -0.09 4.81
C TRP A 93 -5.60 0.80 3.98
N GLY A 94 -5.70 0.73 2.65
CA GLY A 94 -4.98 1.63 1.74
C GLY A 94 -5.25 3.10 2.01
N VAL A 95 -6.52 3.49 2.22
CA VAL A 95 -6.91 4.87 2.55
C VAL A 95 -6.34 5.32 3.90
N VAL A 96 -6.33 4.43 4.90
CA VAL A 96 -5.69 4.73 6.20
C VAL A 96 -4.18 4.98 6.02
N LEU A 97 -3.49 4.12 5.26
CA LEU A 97 -2.07 4.33 4.95
C LEU A 97 -1.82 5.64 4.20
N TRP A 98 -2.70 5.99 3.25
CA TRP A 98 -2.61 7.25 2.53
C TRP A 98 -2.75 8.45 3.46
N LEU A 99 -3.72 8.43 4.39
CA LEU A 99 -3.90 9.48 5.39
C LEU A 99 -2.63 9.64 6.24
N VAL A 100 -2.08 8.54 6.76
CA VAL A 100 -0.82 8.57 7.52
C VAL A 100 0.32 9.11 6.66
N ALA A 101 0.43 8.68 5.40
CA ALA A 101 1.45 9.18 4.49
C ALA A 101 1.34 10.69 4.29
N GLN A 102 0.16 11.21 3.94
CA GLN A 102 -0.04 12.62 3.60
C GLN A 102 -0.06 13.58 4.81
N THR A 103 -0.40 13.08 6.00
CA THR A 103 -0.52 13.92 7.20
C THR A 103 0.65 13.79 8.18
N VAL A 104 1.44 12.72 8.08
CA VAL A 104 2.58 12.47 8.97
C VAL A 104 3.87 12.36 8.15
N VAL A 105 3.96 11.39 7.24
CA VAL A 105 5.23 11.06 6.57
C VAL A 105 5.66 12.17 5.60
N MET A 106 4.76 12.69 4.76
CA MET A 106 5.07 13.77 3.81
C MET A 106 5.51 15.07 4.53
N PRO A 107 4.82 15.56 5.58
CA PRO A 107 5.32 16.66 6.39
C PRO A 107 6.69 16.42 7.00
N MET A 108 6.95 15.22 7.55
CA MET A 108 8.26 14.87 8.10
C MET A 108 9.38 14.91 7.05
N MET A 109 9.05 14.63 5.79
CA MET A 109 9.98 14.74 4.65
C MET A 109 10.05 16.16 4.06
N GLY A 110 9.41 17.16 4.68
CA GLY A 110 9.41 18.55 4.21
C GLY A 110 8.46 18.85 3.05
N ALA A 111 7.59 17.91 2.67
CA ALA A 111 6.64 18.10 1.57
C ALA A 111 5.32 18.80 1.98
N GLY A 112 5.15 19.08 3.29
CA GLY A 112 3.95 19.70 3.84
C GLY A 112 2.74 18.77 3.94
N LEU A 113 1.66 19.24 4.56
CA LEU A 113 0.38 18.52 4.62
C LEU A 113 -0.19 18.35 3.22
N PHE A 114 -0.64 17.13 2.91
CA PHE A 114 -1.15 16.77 1.58
C PHE A 114 -0.19 17.15 0.44
N SER A 115 1.12 16.99 0.69
CA SER A 115 2.16 17.29 -0.29
C SER A 115 2.11 18.72 -0.86
N SER A 116 1.63 19.69 -0.06
CA SER A 116 1.47 21.11 -0.46
C SER A 116 2.73 21.75 -1.04
N ALA A 117 3.92 21.35 -0.61
CA ALA A 117 5.19 21.84 -1.16
C ALA A 117 5.69 21.05 -2.39
N MET A 118 5.00 19.98 -2.79
CA MET A 118 5.44 18.98 -3.79
C MET A 118 4.36 18.68 -4.84
N GLY A 119 3.56 19.68 -5.21
CA GLY A 119 2.48 19.55 -6.20
C GLY A 119 1.07 19.55 -5.61
N GLY A 120 0.94 19.68 -4.29
CA GLY A 120 -0.31 19.91 -3.58
C GLY A 120 -1.38 18.87 -3.85
N VAL A 121 -2.61 19.33 -4.08
CA VAL A 121 -3.79 18.47 -4.25
C VAL A 121 -3.56 17.42 -5.34
N MET A 122 -2.88 17.76 -6.44
CA MET A 122 -2.61 16.81 -7.52
C MET A 122 -1.70 15.67 -7.06
N ALA A 123 -0.64 15.97 -6.30
CA ALA A 123 0.24 14.97 -5.72
C ALA A 123 -0.48 14.10 -4.67
N ALA A 124 -1.28 14.73 -3.81
CA ALA A 124 -2.09 14.03 -2.82
C ALA A 124 -3.07 13.06 -3.48
N MET A 125 -3.80 13.48 -4.53
CA MET A 125 -4.75 12.64 -5.26
C MET A 125 -4.07 11.55 -6.07
N GLY A 126 -2.93 11.85 -6.74
CA GLY A 126 -2.13 10.84 -7.44
C GLY A 126 -1.65 9.75 -6.48
N SER A 127 -1.20 10.13 -5.28
CA SER A 127 -0.80 9.15 -4.25
C SER A 127 -2.00 8.39 -3.66
N LEU A 128 -3.20 8.99 -3.57
CA LEU A 128 -4.41 8.32 -3.12
C LEU A 128 -4.77 7.15 -4.04
N ILE A 129 -4.72 7.37 -5.36
CA ILE A 129 -4.94 6.32 -6.35
C ILE A 129 -3.96 5.18 -6.14
N GLY A 130 -2.67 5.48 -5.94
CA GLY A 130 -1.64 4.48 -5.64
C GLY A 130 -1.96 3.65 -4.40
N HIS A 131 -2.43 4.27 -3.32
CA HIS A 131 -2.77 3.59 -2.07
C HIS A 131 -4.08 2.78 -2.16
N VAL A 132 -5.08 3.27 -2.87
CA VAL A 132 -6.32 2.53 -3.15
C VAL A 132 -6.01 1.27 -3.96
N LEU A 133 -5.18 1.39 -5.01
CA LEU A 133 -4.73 0.25 -5.79
C LEU A 133 -3.91 -0.72 -4.94
N TYR A 134 -2.98 -0.19 -4.13
CA TYR A 134 -2.16 -1.01 -3.26
C TYR A 134 -3.02 -1.83 -2.29
N GLY A 135 -3.93 -1.16 -1.59
CA GLY A 135 -4.83 -1.79 -0.62
C GLY A 135 -5.74 -2.83 -1.26
N SER A 136 -6.37 -2.49 -2.38
CA SER A 136 -7.27 -3.39 -3.10
C SER A 136 -6.55 -4.68 -3.55
N LEU A 137 -5.35 -4.54 -4.14
CA LEU A 137 -4.54 -5.68 -4.58
C LEU A 137 -4.11 -6.55 -3.39
N LEU A 138 -3.66 -5.94 -2.31
CA LEU A 138 -3.33 -6.64 -1.06
C LEU A 138 -4.52 -7.48 -0.58
N GLY A 139 -5.70 -6.86 -0.45
CA GLY A 139 -6.89 -7.54 0.03
C GLY A 139 -7.33 -8.73 -0.83
N ILE A 140 -7.32 -8.55 -2.16
CA ILE A 140 -7.67 -9.57 -3.15
C ILE A 140 -6.70 -10.75 -3.09
N ILE A 141 -5.39 -10.49 -3.16
CA ILE A 141 -4.38 -11.55 -3.21
C ILE A 141 -4.29 -12.29 -1.88
N ALA A 142 -4.37 -11.55 -0.76
CA ALA A 142 -4.37 -12.13 0.58
C ALA A 142 -5.52 -13.13 0.79
N SER A 143 -6.70 -12.85 0.22
CA SER A 143 -7.92 -13.63 0.43
C SER A 143 -8.33 -14.50 -0.77
N ALA A 144 -7.47 -14.67 -1.76
CA ALA A 144 -7.79 -15.52 -2.90
C ALA A 144 -7.96 -16.98 -2.43
N PRO A 145 -8.86 -17.78 -3.07
CA PRO A 145 -9.06 -19.17 -2.69
C PRO A 145 -7.77 -20.00 -2.81
N GLU A 146 -7.65 -21.07 -2.03
CA GLU A 146 -6.63 -22.08 -2.30
C GLU A 146 -7.01 -22.90 -3.55
N PRO A 147 -6.04 -23.24 -4.42
CA PRO A 147 -6.30 -24.21 -5.48
C PRO A 147 -6.74 -25.52 -4.81
N ARG A 148 -7.96 -25.97 -5.10
CA ARG A 148 -8.38 -27.33 -4.72
C ARG A 148 -7.49 -28.30 -5.46
N VAL A 149 -6.53 -28.90 -4.76
CA VAL A 149 -5.82 -30.06 -5.28
C VAL A 149 -6.85 -31.18 -5.31
N ALA A 150 -7.36 -31.49 -6.51
CA ALA A 150 -8.25 -32.62 -6.69
C ALA A 150 -7.43 -33.90 -6.47
N HIS A 151 -7.56 -34.51 -5.30
CA HIS A 151 -7.11 -35.88 -5.10
C HIS A 151 -8.09 -36.79 -5.84
N ALA A 152 -7.64 -37.34 -6.97
CA ALA A 152 -8.29 -38.43 -7.70
C ALA A 152 -7.83 -39.78 -7.14
#